data_AF-A0A5C4JA36-F1
#
_entry.id   AF-A0A5C4JA36-F1
#
_cell.length_a   1.000
_cell.length_b   1.000
_cell.length_c   1.000
_cell.angle_alpha   90.00
_cell.angle_beta   90.00
_cell.angle_gamma   90.00
#
_symmetry.space_group_name_H-M   'P 1'
#
loop_
_entity.id
_entity.type
_entity.pdbx_description
1 polymer ?
#
loop_
_entity_poly.entity_id
_entity_poly.type
_entity_poly.pdbx_seq_one_letter_code
_entity_poly.pdbx_strand_id
1 'polypeptide(L)'
;MDYSAVEIGEENILALRSFLREGPEAWVPLQSELQKDDETAAGYMSLVYGAFNVAVRRRFSPTYTVGDIVRFVADLRMAAGEDADRINTLVAEDMIRRALDAPRPKDDGGDDVGDVVRAEMYILLYLIAEADLDRAGLEQFIDEATAYTEKWLEARRDEAAASPFSRTR
;
A
#
# COMPACT_ATOMS: atom_id res chain seq x y z
N MET A 1 11.16 -10.85 -5.85
CA MET A 1 9.84 -11.15 -6.43
C MET A 1 9.97 -11.04 -7.94
N ASP A 2 9.48 -12.03 -8.67
CA ASP A 2 9.43 -11.98 -10.13
C ASP A 2 8.13 -11.24 -10.53
N TYR A 3 8.27 -10.05 -11.10
CA TYR A 3 7.13 -9.20 -11.49
C TYR A 3 6.64 -9.49 -12.91
N SER A 4 7.30 -10.42 -13.63
CA SER A 4 6.99 -10.69 -15.04
C SER A 4 5.61 -11.32 -15.25
N ALA A 5 5.12 -12.09 -14.28
CA ALA A 5 3.82 -12.78 -14.32
C ALA A 5 2.73 -12.13 -13.45
N VAL A 6 3.05 -11.08 -12.69
CA VAL A 6 2.10 -10.45 -11.76
C VAL A 6 1.13 -9.56 -12.54
N GLU A 7 -0.13 -9.96 -12.65
CA GLU A 7 -1.21 -9.17 -13.27
C GLU A 7 -2.25 -8.76 -12.22
N ILE A 8 -2.97 -7.67 -12.49
CA ILE A 8 -4.09 -7.23 -11.64
C ILE A 8 -5.37 -7.77 -12.25
N GLY A 9 -5.96 -8.77 -11.59
CA GLY A 9 -7.22 -9.39 -12.00
C GLY A 9 -8.45 -8.76 -11.35
N GLU A 10 -9.63 -9.11 -11.85
CA GLU A 10 -10.92 -8.71 -11.27
C GLU A 10 -11.02 -9.17 -9.80
N GLU A 11 -10.48 -10.35 -9.46
CA GLU A 11 -10.45 -10.88 -8.11
C GLU A 11 -9.63 -10.00 -7.14
N ASN A 12 -8.54 -9.39 -7.61
CA ASN A 12 -7.71 -8.51 -6.79
C ASN A 12 -8.46 -7.21 -6.51
N ILE A 13 -9.15 -6.66 -7.52
CA ILE A 13 -9.97 -5.45 -7.39
C ILE A 13 -11.16 -5.70 -6.45
N LEU A 14 -11.83 -6.84 -6.59
CA LEU A 14 -12.92 -7.24 -5.69
C LEU A 14 -12.43 -7.33 -4.23
N ALA A 15 -11.26 -7.93 -4.03
CA ALA A 15 -10.67 -8.04 -2.71
C ALA A 15 -10.25 -6.70 -2.10
N LEU A 16 -9.64 -5.81 -2.88
CA LEU A 16 -9.34 -4.47 -2.41
C LEU A 16 -10.62 -3.73 -2.03
N ARG A 17 -11.67 -3.80 -2.87
CA ARG A 17 -12.96 -3.16 -2.59
C ARG A 17 -13.57 -3.64 -1.28
N SER A 18 -13.60 -4.96 -1.05
CA SER A 18 -14.08 -5.53 0.21
C SER A 18 -13.25 -5.06 1.40
N PHE A 19 -11.92 -5.12 1.28
CA PHE A 19 -11.00 -4.67 2.34
C PHE A 19 -11.21 -3.19 2.72
N LEU A 20 -11.32 -2.30 1.73
CA LEU A 20 -11.47 -0.86 1.98
C LEU A 20 -12.84 -0.49 2.56
N ARG A 21 -13.88 -1.26 2.24
CA ARG A 21 -15.26 -0.97 2.65
C ARG A 21 -15.64 -1.59 3.98
N GLU A 22 -15.18 -2.81 4.23
CA GLU A 22 -15.62 -3.65 5.35
C GLU A 22 -14.49 -3.91 6.34
N GLY A 23 -13.26 -3.49 6.02
CA GLY A 23 -12.09 -3.61 6.89
C GLY A 23 -11.35 -4.95 6.76
N PRO A 24 -10.35 -5.20 7.63
CA PRO A 24 -9.49 -6.38 7.56
C PRO A 24 -10.22 -7.72 7.66
N GLU A 25 -11.36 -7.77 8.36
CA GLU A 25 -12.13 -9.02 8.53
C GLU A 25 -12.77 -9.49 7.22
N ALA A 26 -13.09 -8.58 6.30
CA ALA A 26 -13.64 -8.92 5.00
C ALA A 26 -12.63 -9.58 4.06
N TRP A 27 -11.35 -9.56 4.42
CA TRP A 27 -10.30 -10.30 3.73
C TRP A 27 -10.33 -11.80 4.04
N VAL A 28 -10.80 -12.20 5.23
CA VAL A 28 -10.77 -13.59 5.70
C VAL A 28 -11.48 -14.57 4.73
N PRO A 29 -12.68 -14.27 4.19
CA PRO A 29 -13.34 -15.16 3.24
C PRO A 29 -12.66 -15.23 1.86
N LEU A 30 -11.86 -14.22 1.51
CA LEU A 30 -11.19 -14.10 0.21
C LEU A 30 -9.77 -14.67 0.23
N GLN A 31 -9.23 -14.95 1.42
CA GLN A 31 -7.85 -15.38 1.62
C GLN A 31 -7.50 -16.62 0.77
N SER A 32 -8.36 -17.63 0.71
CA SER A 32 -8.08 -18.87 -0.04
C SER A 32 -7.98 -18.64 -1.55
N GLU A 33 -8.78 -17.72 -2.09
CA GLU A 33 -8.75 -17.37 -3.52
C GLU A 33 -7.54 -16.49 -3.85
N LEU A 34 -7.17 -15.57 -2.96
CA LEU A 34 -6.02 -14.68 -3.15
C LEU A 34 -4.69 -15.38 -2.94
N GLN A 35 -4.68 -16.47 -2.17
CA GLN A 35 -3.49 -17.30 -1.91
C GLN A 35 -3.50 -18.61 -2.72
N LYS A 36 -4.33 -18.69 -3.77
CA LYS A 36 -4.42 -19.88 -4.63
C LYS A 36 -3.10 -20.13 -5.38
N ASP A 37 -2.40 -19.06 -5.74
CA ASP A 37 -1.08 -19.04 -6.37
C ASP A 37 -0.30 -17.77 -6.00
N ASP A 38 1.02 -17.80 -6.21
CA ASP A 38 1.93 -16.72 -5.82
C ASP A 38 1.67 -15.45 -6.64
N GLU A 39 1.29 -15.60 -7.91
CA GLU A 39 1.00 -14.50 -8.84
C GLU A 39 -0.21 -13.69 -8.40
N THR A 40 -1.30 -14.36 -8.02
CA THR A 40 -2.54 -13.73 -7.54
C THR A 40 -2.31 -13.04 -6.19
N ALA A 41 -1.54 -13.67 -5.30
CA ALA A 41 -1.17 -13.07 -4.03
C ALA A 41 -0.31 -11.82 -4.23
N ALA A 42 0.66 -11.88 -5.15
CA ALA A 42 1.51 -10.76 -5.51
C ALA A 42 0.70 -9.63 -6.20
N GLY A 43 -0.28 -9.96 -7.02
CA GLY A 43 -1.20 -9.00 -7.65
C GLY A 43 -2.00 -8.22 -6.60
N TYR A 44 -2.58 -8.93 -5.63
CA TYR A 44 -3.29 -8.30 -4.52
C TYR A 44 -2.39 -7.41 -3.67
N MET A 45 -1.21 -7.90 -3.26
CA MET A 45 -0.28 -7.09 -2.46
C MET A 45 0.24 -5.86 -3.23
N SER A 46 0.44 -5.98 -4.54
CA SER A 46 0.80 -4.84 -5.40
C SER A 46 -0.33 -3.81 -5.43
N LEU A 47 -1.59 -4.25 -5.46
CA LEU A 47 -2.75 -3.36 -5.47
C LEU A 47 -2.96 -2.66 -4.12
N VAL A 48 -2.72 -3.34 -2.99
CA VAL A 48 -2.68 -2.72 -1.65
C VAL A 48 -1.61 -1.63 -1.59
N TYR A 49 -0.41 -1.92 -2.10
CA TYR A 49 0.68 -0.95 -2.20
C TYR A 49 0.32 0.26 -3.08
N GLY A 50 -0.31 0.03 -4.23
CA GLY A 50 -0.77 1.12 -5.09
C GLY A 50 -1.84 1.98 -4.44
N ALA A 51 -2.82 1.37 -3.77
CA ALA A 51 -3.84 2.08 -3.01
C ALA A 51 -3.23 2.92 -1.89
N PHE A 52 -2.27 2.38 -1.14
CA PHE A 52 -1.50 3.12 -0.14
C PHE A 52 -0.83 4.35 -0.75
N ASN A 53 -0.10 4.20 -1.85
CA ASN A 53 0.59 5.30 -2.52
C ASN A 53 -0.38 6.40 -2.99
N VAL A 54 -1.51 6.02 -3.61
CA VAL A 54 -2.52 6.97 -4.06
C VAL A 54 -3.15 7.70 -2.88
N ALA A 55 -3.50 6.99 -1.80
CA ALA A 55 -4.09 7.59 -0.61
C ALA A 55 -3.14 8.60 0.06
N VAL A 56 -1.86 8.22 0.24
CA VAL A 56 -0.83 9.09 0.79
C VAL A 56 -0.64 10.33 -0.08
N ARG A 57 -0.47 10.16 -1.40
CA ARG A 57 -0.28 11.29 -2.33
C ARG A 57 -1.49 12.22 -2.34
N ARG A 58 -2.72 11.70 -2.29
CA ARG A 58 -3.94 12.52 -2.18
C ARG A 58 -3.95 13.34 -0.89
N ARG A 59 -3.58 12.72 0.24
CA ARG A 59 -3.61 13.36 1.57
C ARG A 59 -2.57 14.48 1.77
N PHE A 60 -1.40 14.33 1.17
CA PHE A 60 -0.26 15.24 1.34
C PHE A 60 -0.01 16.17 0.14
N SER A 61 -0.87 16.11 -0.88
CA SER A 61 -0.82 17.01 -2.04
C SER A 61 -1.44 18.38 -1.73
N PRO A 62 -0.98 19.48 -2.38
CA PRO A 62 0.19 19.56 -3.26
C PRO A 62 1.52 19.76 -2.51
N THR A 63 1.45 20.03 -1.21
CA THR A 63 2.59 20.39 -0.37
C THR A 63 2.43 19.80 1.01
N TYR A 64 3.55 19.34 1.57
CA TYR A 64 3.63 18.80 2.92
C TYR A 64 4.95 19.20 3.55
N THR A 65 5.01 19.16 4.87
CA THR A 65 6.26 19.20 5.63
C THR A 65 6.54 17.84 6.26
N VAL A 66 7.79 17.56 6.59
CA VAL A 66 8.14 16.36 7.38
C VAL A 66 7.39 16.34 8.72
N GLY A 67 7.13 17.52 9.31
CA GLY A 67 6.35 17.64 10.53
C GLY A 67 4.89 17.22 10.38
N ASP A 68 4.32 17.33 9.17
CA ASP A 68 2.95 16.86 8.89
C ASP A 68 2.89 15.33 8.84
N ILE A 69 3.93 14.68 8.32
CA ILE A 69 4.05 13.21 8.34
C ILE A 69 4.13 12.70 9.78
N VAL A 70 5.00 13.31 10.61
CA VAL A 70 5.15 12.95 12.02
C VAL A 70 3.81 13.11 12.77
N ARG A 71 3.11 14.23 12.54
CA ARG A 71 1.81 14.49 13.18
C ARG A 71 0.76 13.48 12.74
N PHE A 72 0.71 13.18 11.45
CA PHE A 72 -0.21 12.17 10.90
C PHE A 72 -0.01 10.80 11.57
N VAL A 73 1.25 10.34 11.70
CA VAL A 73 1.53 9.04 12.34
C VAL A 73 1.17 9.07 13.83
N ALA A 74 1.36 10.21 14.50
CA ALA A 74 0.89 10.38 15.88
C ALA A 74 -0.64 10.30 15.98
N ASP A 75 -1.38 10.97 15.10
CA ASP A 75 -2.85 10.95 15.05
C ASP A 75 -3.38 9.54 14.76
N LEU A 76 -2.75 8.84 13.81
CA LEU A 76 -3.04 7.42 13.50
C LEU A 76 -2.86 6.53 14.75
N ARG A 77 -1.73 6.66 15.45
CA ARG A 77 -1.47 5.87 16.67
C ARG A 77 -2.47 6.20 17.78
N MET A 78 -2.88 7.46 17.92
CA MET A 78 -3.92 7.84 18.88
C MET A 78 -5.27 7.22 18.51
N ALA A 79 -5.64 7.23 17.22
CA ALA A 79 -6.87 6.62 16.73
C ALA A 79 -6.90 5.09 16.90
N ALA A 80 -5.73 4.45 16.83
CA ALA A 80 -5.59 3.00 17.02
C ALA A 80 -5.81 2.54 18.48
N GLY A 81 -5.74 3.44 19.47
CA GLY A 81 -6.02 3.12 20.87
C GLY A 81 -5.15 1.97 21.41
N GLU A 82 -5.76 0.86 21.81
CA GLU A 82 -5.05 -0.32 22.33
C GLU A 82 -4.11 -0.97 21.29
N ASP A 83 -4.35 -0.74 20.00
CA ASP A 83 -3.52 -1.23 18.90
C ASP A 83 -2.36 -0.28 18.54
N ALA A 84 -2.19 0.85 19.23
CA ALA A 84 -1.16 1.85 18.90
C ALA A 84 0.26 1.25 18.81
N ASP A 85 0.58 0.30 19.68
CA ASP A 85 1.89 -0.35 19.73
C ASP A 85 2.14 -1.32 18.57
N ARG A 86 1.09 -1.69 17.81
CA ARG A 86 1.21 -2.48 16.59
C ARG A 86 1.65 -1.65 15.37
N ILE A 87 1.65 -0.31 15.49
CA ILE A 87 2.03 0.60 14.41
C ILE A 87 3.41 1.17 14.72
N ASN A 88 4.46 0.54 14.21
CA ASN A 88 5.81 1.07 14.38
C ASN A 88 5.93 2.46 13.74
N THR A 89 6.22 3.47 14.56
CA THR A 89 6.26 4.88 14.13
C THR A 89 7.28 5.12 13.03
N LEU A 90 8.48 4.55 13.15
CA LEU A 90 9.56 4.78 12.18
C LEU A 90 9.23 4.13 10.83
N VAL A 91 8.74 2.89 10.87
CA VAL A 91 8.27 2.16 9.69
C VAL A 91 7.14 2.95 9.00
N ALA A 92 6.13 3.38 9.76
CA ALA A 92 5.00 4.14 9.21
C ALA A 92 5.45 5.47 8.56
N GLU A 93 6.31 6.23 9.23
CA GLU A 93 6.84 7.48 8.67
C GLU A 93 7.70 7.24 7.43
N ASP A 94 8.55 6.20 7.42
CA ASP A 94 9.39 5.88 6.27
C ASP A 94 8.57 5.42 5.07
N MET A 95 7.54 4.61 5.27
CA MET A 95 6.60 4.21 4.21
C MET A 95 5.93 5.43 3.55
N ILE A 96 5.42 6.37 4.37
CA ILE A 96 4.81 7.61 3.85
C ILE A 96 5.85 8.45 3.11
N ARG A 97 7.07 8.58 3.64
CA ARG A 97 8.16 9.31 2.98
C ARG A 97 8.54 8.67 1.63
N ARG A 98 8.64 7.35 1.54
CA ARG A 98 8.87 6.63 0.28
C ARG A 98 7.76 6.91 -0.73
N ALA A 99 6.50 6.88 -0.32
CA ALA A 99 5.37 7.20 -1.19
C ALA A 99 5.35 8.66 -1.67
N LEU A 100 5.98 9.58 -0.94
CA LEU A 100 6.06 11.01 -1.28
C LEU A 100 7.40 11.43 -1.89
N ASP A 101 8.29 10.48 -2.17
CA ASP A 101 9.66 10.73 -2.64
C ASP A 101 10.45 11.68 -1.72
N ALA A 102 10.17 11.62 -0.41
CA ALA A 102 10.75 12.47 0.62
C ALA A 102 12.07 11.91 1.18
N PRO A 103 12.92 12.75 1.81
CA PRO A 103 14.09 12.27 2.53
C PRO A 103 13.71 11.29 3.64
N ARG A 104 14.36 10.12 3.64
CA ARG A 104 14.14 9.06 4.63
C ARG A 104 14.77 9.40 5.98
N PRO A 105 14.22 8.90 7.11
CA PRO A 105 14.89 8.95 8.40
C PRO A 105 16.25 8.22 8.34
N LYS A 106 17.18 8.61 9.21
CA LYS A 106 18.51 7.98 9.28
C LYS A 106 18.39 6.64 10.00
N ASP A 107 18.64 5.56 9.25
CA ASP A 107 18.97 4.19 9.65
C ASP A 107 18.31 3.68 10.96
N ASP A 108 17.23 2.92 10.82
CA ASP A 108 16.38 2.42 11.92
C ASP A 108 16.54 0.92 12.23
N GLY A 109 17.42 0.19 11.52
CA GLY A 109 17.51 -1.26 11.66
C GLY A 109 16.34 -1.93 10.96
N GLY A 110 16.65 -2.80 9.99
CA GLY A 110 15.74 -3.23 8.94
C GLY A 110 14.32 -3.58 9.40
N ASP A 111 13.35 -3.12 8.60
CA ASP A 111 11.93 -3.33 8.85
C ASP A 111 11.57 -4.82 8.84
N ASP A 112 10.94 -5.31 9.92
CA ASP A 112 10.29 -6.64 9.87
C ASP A 112 9.17 -6.60 8.84
N VAL A 113 9.15 -7.58 7.93
CA VAL A 113 8.17 -7.64 6.83
C VAL A 113 6.73 -7.63 7.38
N GLY A 114 6.50 -8.27 8.52
CA GLY A 114 5.20 -8.28 9.19
C GLY A 114 4.80 -6.91 9.71
N ASP A 115 5.75 -6.11 10.21
CA ASP A 115 5.49 -4.75 10.66
C ASP A 115 5.20 -3.79 9.50
N VAL A 116 5.89 -3.95 8.36
CA VAL A 116 5.63 -3.16 7.14
C VAL A 116 4.21 -3.38 6.64
N VAL A 117 3.82 -4.64 6.41
CA VAL A 117 2.49 -4.98 5.88
C VAL A 117 1.40 -4.50 6.82
N ARG A 118 1.61 -4.65 8.13
CA ARG A 118 0.64 -4.21 9.13
C ARG A 118 0.50 -2.69 9.13
N ALA A 119 1.62 -1.95 9.15
CA ALA A 119 1.62 -0.50 9.09
C ALA A 119 0.94 0.01 7.80
N GLU A 120 1.21 -0.61 6.66
CA GLU A 120 0.59 -0.30 5.37
C GLU A 120 -0.94 -0.37 5.43
N MET A 121 -1.47 -1.48 5.96
CA MET A 121 -2.90 -1.71 6.08
C MET A 121 -3.56 -0.70 7.03
N TYR A 122 -2.98 -0.45 8.21
CA TYR A 122 -3.54 0.51 9.17
C TYR A 122 -3.52 1.93 8.61
N ILE A 123 -2.43 2.35 7.97
CA ILE A 123 -2.34 3.68 7.36
C ILE A 123 -3.37 3.82 6.23
N LEU A 124 -3.47 2.82 5.34
CA LEU A 124 -4.43 2.84 4.23
C LEU A 124 -5.87 2.96 4.73
N LEU A 125 -6.27 2.12 5.68
CA LEU A 125 -7.63 2.16 6.23
C LEU A 125 -7.92 3.49 6.95
N TYR A 126 -6.96 4.03 7.68
CA TYR A 126 -7.10 5.32 8.33
C TYR A 126 -7.27 6.46 7.31
N LEU A 127 -6.47 6.48 6.24
CA LEU A 127 -6.58 7.48 5.18
C LEU A 127 -7.92 7.41 4.45
N ILE A 128 -8.44 6.21 4.22
CA ILE A 128 -9.74 6.01 3.56
C ILE A 128 -10.89 6.42 4.46
N ALA A 129 -10.80 6.12 5.77
CA ALA A 129 -11.77 6.60 6.75
C ALA A 129 -11.73 8.14 6.89
N GLU A 130 -10.54 8.76 6.93
CA GLU A 130 -10.37 10.22 6.99
C GLU A 130 -10.91 10.91 5.72
N ALA A 131 -10.79 10.28 4.56
CA ALA A 131 -11.28 10.81 3.29
C ALA A 131 -12.82 10.78 3.15
N ASP A 132 -13.53 10.04 4.01
CA ASP A 132 -15.00 9.92 4.06
C ASP A 132 -15.62 9.75 2.65
N LEU A 133 -15.06 8.83 1.87
CA LEU A 133 -15.47 8.61 0.49
C LEU A 133 -16.86 7.98 0.44
N ASP A 134 -17.74 8.55 -0.37
CA ASP A 134 -18.98 7.88 -0.73
C ASP A 134 -18.70 6.69 -1.69
N ARG A 135 -19.76 5.98 -2.08
CA ARG A 135 -19.64 4.84 -2.99
C ARG A 135 -18.94 5.20 -4.30
N ALA A 136 -19.27 6.35 -4.90
CA ALA A 136 -18.68 6.74 -6.18
C ALA A 136 -17.21 7.15 -6.01
N GLY A 137 -16.90 7.88 -4.94
CA GLY A 137 -15.54 8.26 -4.58
C GLY A 137 -14.64 7.05 -4.29
N LEU A 138 -15.17 6.00 -3.66
CA LEU A 138 -14.44 4.76 -3.42
C LEU A 138 -14.13 4.01 -4.72
N GLU A 139 -15.09 3.89 -5.65
CA GLU A 139 -14.82 3.25 -6.94
C GLU A 139 -13.80 4.06 -7.75
N GLN A 140 -13.91 5.40 -7.79
CA GLN A 140 -12.90 6.24 -8.43
C GLN A 140 -11.51 6.06 -7.79
N PHE A 141 -11.44 5.96 -6.47
CA PHE A 141 -10.18 5.68 -5.78
C PHE A 141 -9.59 4.33 -6.18
N ILE A 142 -10.42 3.28 -6.30
CA ILE A 142 -9.99 1.95 -6.73
C ILE A 142 -9.48 1.98 -8.18
N ASP A 143 -10.14 2.70 -9.07
CA ASP A 143 -9.69 2.87 -10.46
C ASP A 143 -8.32 3.57 -10.52
N GLU A 144 -8.12 4.63 -9.73
CA GLU A 144 -6.84 5.33 -9.64
C GLU A 144 -5.73 4.45 -9.05
N ALA A 145 -6.04 3.68 -8.00
CA ALA A 145 -5.11 2.74 -7.38
C ALA A 145 -4.70 1.63 -8.37
N THR A 146 -5.65 1.12 -9.15
CA THR A 146 -5.42 0.11 -10.19
C THR A 146 -4.48 0.67 -11.26
N ALA A 147 -4.82 1.83 -11.83
CA ALA A 147 -4.01 2.48 -12.86
C ALA A 147 -2.60 2.87 -12.37
N TYR A 148 -2.47 3.28 -11.10
CA TYR A 148 -1.16 3.51 -10.48
C TYR A 148 -0.35 2.20 -10.40
N THR A 149 -0.98 1.12 -9.93
CA THR A 149 -0.35 -0.18 -9.73
C THR A 149 0.15 -0.77 -11.04
N GLU A 150 -0.66 -0.71 -12.10
CA GLU A 150 -0.29 -1.20 -13.43
C GLU A 150 0.97 -0.49 -13.95
N LYS A 151 1.02 0.84 -13.86
CA LYS A 151 2.20 1.63 -14.25
C LYS A 151 3.43 1.29 -13.41
N TRP A 152 3.24 1.08 -12.11
CA TRP A 152 4.32 0.70 -11.21
C TRP A 152 4.87 -0.69 -11.55
N LEU A 153 4.00 -1.67 -11.85
CA LEU A 153 4.38 -3.01 -12.28
C LEU A 153 5.11 -2.98 -13.63
N GLU A 154 4.65 -2.18 -14.59
CA GLU A 154 5.31 -1.98 -15.88
C GLU A 154 6.75 -1.47 -15.68
N ALA A 155 6.94 -0.43 -14.87
CA ALA A 155 8.26 0.09 -14.56
C ALA A 155 9.18 -0.97 -13.90
N ARG A 156 8.64 -1.79 -12.97
CA ARG A 156 9.41 -2.88 -12.34
C ARG A 156 9.85 -3.95 -13.34
N ARG A 157 8.99 -4.28 -14.31
CA ARG A 157 9.31 -5.26 -15.37
C ARG A 157 10.40 -4.71 -16.29
N ASP A 158 10.31 -3.44 -16.66
CA ASP A 158 11.33 -2.76 -17.48
C ASP A 158 12.69 -2.73 -16.78
N GLU A 159 12.73 -2.40 -15.47
CA GLU A 159 13.94 -2.46 -14.65
C GLU A 159 14.55 -3.87 -14.63
N ALA A 160 13.73 -4.91 -14.48
CA ALA A 160 14.18 -6.30 -14.49
C ALA A 160 14.74 -6.73 -15.86
N ALA A 161 14.10 -6.30 -16.96
CA ALA A 161 14.54 -6.56 -18.32
C ALA A 161 15.82 -5.79 -18.71
N ALA A 162 16.02 -4.59 -18.14
CA ALA A 162 17.20 -3.76 -18.35
C ALA A 162 18.44 -4.23 -17.56
N SER A 163 18.25 -5.06 -16.53
CA SER A 163 19.33 -5.52 -15.67
C SER A 163 20.31 -6.44 -16.44
N PRO A 164 21.63 -6.17 -16.45
CA PRO A 164 22.59 -6.85 -17.33
C PRO A 164 22.75 -8.35 -17.07
N PHE A 165 22.23 -8.87 -15.96
CA PHE A 165 22.22 -10.29 -15.62
C PHE A 165 21.10 -11.11 -16.28
N SER A 166 20.11 -10.48 -16.93
CA SER A 166 19.02 -11.19 -17.62
C SER A 166 19.31 -11.50 -19.11
N ARG A 167 20.41 -10.97 -19.68
CA ARG A 167 20.81 -11.19 -21.09
C ARG A 167 21.83 -12.33 -21.30
N THR A 168 21.82 -13.35 -20.46
CA THR A 168 22.64 -14.56 -20.71
C THR A 168 21.78 -15.80 -20.53
N ARG A 169 21.07 -16.17 -21.59
CA ARG A 169 20.64 -17.54 -21.87
C ARG A 169 20.74 -17.80 -23.36
#